data_AF-A0A955AY38-F1
#
_entry.id   AF-A0A955AY38-F1
#
_cell.length_a   1.000
_cell.length_b   1.000
_cell.length_c   1.000
_cell.angle_alpha   90.00
_cell.angle_beta   90.00
_cell.angle_gamma   90.00
#
_symmetry.space_group_name_H-M   'P 1'
#
loop_
_entity.id
_entity.type
_entity.pdbx_description
1 polymer ?
#
loop_
_entity_poly.entity_id
_entity_poly.type
_entity_poly.pdbx_seq_one_letter_code
_entity_poly.pdbx_strand_id
1 'polypeptide(L)'
;AAQADVYAEGMRRELEEEVEINAAYTQRCVGLINDDETEVGRVHLGVVHIVDVDTPDVRPREDEILDAGFRPVESLLQNLAGFESWSRICLEALFARP
;
A
#
# COMPACT_ATOMS: atom_id res chain seq x y z
N ALA A 1 23.39 -15.51 14.92
CA ALA A 1 22.30 -14.60 15.29
C ALA A 1 21.46 -14.39 14.05
N ALA A 2 20.15 -14.59 14.10
CA ALA A 2 19.29 -14.17 13.00
C ALA A 2 19.47 -12.65 12.90
N GLN A 3 20.01 -12.18 11.77
CA GLN A 3 20.06 -10.76 11.50
C GLN A 3 18.61 -10.28 11.51
N ALA A 4 18.26 -9.37 12.42
CA ALA A 4 16.95 -8.74 12.38
C ALA A 4 16.77 -8.17 10.97
N ASP A 5 15.69 -8.58 10.30
CA ASP A 5 15.37 -8.07 8.98
C ASP A 5 14.91 -6.63 9.14
N VAL A 6 15.87 -5.70 9.04
CA VAL A 6 15.68 -4.25 9.21
C VAL A 6 14.58 -3.74 8.29
N TYR A 7 14.46 -4.33 7.10
CA TYR A 7 13.39 -3.97 6.17
C TYR A 7 12.03 -4.42 6.71
N ALA A 8 11.90 -5.68 7.15
CA ALA A 8 10.64 -6.17 7.70
C ALA A 8 10.22 -5.43 8.97
N GLU A 9 11.16 -5.08 9.85
CA GLU A 9 10.89 -4.27 11.04
C GLU A 9 10.44 -2.85 10.67
N GLY A 10 11.15 -2.20 9.74
CA GLY A 10 10.81 -0.87 9.26
C GLY A 10 9.43 -0.83 8.62
N MET A 11 9.16 -1.76 7.70
CA MET A 11 7.86 -1.89 7.04
C MET A 11 6.73 -2.10 8.07
N ARG A 12 6.92 -2.99 9.06
CA ARG A 12 5.91 -3.22 10.11
C ARG A 12 5.67 -1.95 10.91
N ARG A 13 6.74 -1.24 11.29
CA ARG A 13 6.64 0.01 12.05
C ARG A 13 5.84 1.06 11.27
N GLU A 14 6.13 1.27 9.98
CA GLU A 14 5.39 2.25 9.16
C GLU A 14 3.90 1.89 9.08
N LEU A 15 3.56 0.61 8.86
CA LEU A 15 2.16 0.17 8.84
C LEU A 15 1.45 0.43 10.17
N GLU A 16 2.12 0.23 11.31
CA GLU A 16 1.59 0.47 12.65
C GLU A 16 1.49 1.97 13.00
N GLU A 17 2.26 2.84 12.33
CA GLU A 17 2.20 4.30 12.47
C GLU A 17 0.99 4.86 11.70
N GLU A 18 0.77 4.42 10.46
CA GLU A 18 -0.31 4.94 9.59
C GLU A 18 -1.70 4.38 9.93
N VAL A 19 -1.81 3.09 10.26
CA VAL A 19 -3.11 2.41 10.44
C VAL A 19 -3.14 1.43 11.61
N GLU A 20 -4.34 1.26 12.18
CA GLU A 20 -4.67 0.18 13.11
C GLU A 20 -5.46 -0.90 12.37
N ILE A 21 -4.97 -2.14 12.36
CA ILE A 21 -5.65 -3.29 11.76
C ILE A 21 -6.21 -4.16 12.90
N ASN A 22 -7.52 -4.06 13.15
CA ASN A 22 -8.24 -4.80 14.20
C ASN A 22 -8.79 -6.14 13.68
N ALA A 23 -8.00 -6.83 12.84
CA ALA A 23 -8.36 -8.08 12.21
C ALA A 23 -7.13 -8.99 12.09
N ALA A 24 -7.35 -10.30 11.96
CA ALA A 24 -6.29 -11.17 11.47
C ALA A 24 -5.96 -10.79 10.02
N TYR A 25 -4.68 -10.83 9.67
CA TYR A 25 -4.23 -10.49 8.33
C TYR A 25 -3.03 -11.31 7.91
N THR A 26 -2.86 -11.44 6.59
CA THR A 26 -1.64 -11.95 5.97
C THR A 26 -1.00 -10.88 5.14
N GLN A 27 0.31 -11.00 4.92
CA GLN A 27 1.06 -10.02 4.18
C GLN A 27 2.04 -10.70 3.21
N ARG A 28 2.15 -10.16 2.00
CA ARG A 28 3.14 -10.59 1.01
C ARG A 28 3.70 -9.43 0.21
N CYS A 29 5.00 -9.46 -0.06
CA CYS A 29 5.64 -8.62 -1.05
C CYS A 29 5.21 -9.07 -2.46
N VAL A 30 4.74 -8.14 -3.30
CA VAL A 30 4.19 -8.45 -4.63
C VAL A 30 4.95 -7.82 -5.78
N GLY A 31 5.89 -6.92 -5.49
CA GLY A 31 6.72 -6.32 -6.51
C GLY A 31 7.43 -5.05 -6.05
N LEU A 32 8.02 -4.39 -7.03
CA LEU A 32 8.74 -3.12 -6.87
C LEU A 32 8.14 -2.08 -7.83
N ILE A 33 8.14 -0.82 -7.40
CA ILE A 33 7.84 0.34 -8.24
C ILE A 33 9.14 1.10 -8.47
N ASN A 34 9.49 1.26 -9.74
CA ASN A 34 10.54 2.18 -10.18
C ASN A 34 9.89 3.17 -11.14
N ASP A 35 9.64 4.39 -10.66
CA ASP A 35 8.85 5.42 -11.35
C ASP A 35 9.68 6.69 -11.57
N ASP A 36 10.05 6.97 -12.83
CA ASP A 36 10.81 8.17 -13.19
C ASP A 36 9.91 9.34 -13.65
N GLU A 37 8.58 9.23 -13.56
CA GLU A 37 7.64 10.24 -14.04
C GLU A 37 7.61 11.51 -13.16
N THR A 38 7.98 11.40 -11.88
CA THR A 38 7.96 12.51 -10.91
C THR A 38 9.34 12.79 -10.31
N GLU A 39 9.58 14.00 -9.81
CA GLU A 39 10.85 14.34 -9.14
C GLU A 39 11.12 13.46 -7.91
N VAL A 40 10.05 13.15 -7.15
CA VAL A 40 10.13 12.25 -5.99
C VAL A 40 10.37 10.81 -6.43
N GLY A 41 9.65 10.33 -7.44
CA GLY A 41 9.79 8.96 -7.94
C GLY A 41 11.21 8.63 -8.39
N ARG A 42 11.89 9.56 -9.07
CA ARG A 42 13.27 9.41 -9.57
C ARG A 42 14.32 9.10 -8.50
N VAL A 43 14.00 9.34 -7.23
CA VAL A 43 14.91 9.12 -6.11
C VAL A 43 14.39 8.08 -5.12
N HIS A 44 13.25 7.43 -5.40
CA HIS A 44 12.65 6.41 -4.54
C HIS A 44 12.39 5.10 -5.29
N LEU A 45 12.68 3.98 -4.62
CA LEU A 45 12.26 2.65 -5.03
C LEU A 45 11.12 2.20 -4.11
N GLY A 46 9.93 2.00 -4.65
CA GLY A 46 8.79 1.48 -3.89
C GLY A 46 8.84 -0.04 -3.77
N VAL A 47 8.50 -0.57 -2.61
CA VAL A 47 8.29 -2.02 -2.40
C VAL A 47 6.81 -2.23 -2.08
N VAL A 48 6.11 -2.98 -2.94
CA VAL A 48 4.65 -3.11 -2.84
C VAL A 48 4.32 -4.36 -2.06
N HIS A 49 3.55 -4.19 -1.00
CA HIS A 49 3.01 -5.29 -0.20
C HIS A 49 1.48 -5.31 -0.32
N ILE A 50 0.90 -6.50 -0.39
CA ILE A 50 -0.54 -6.71 -0.19
C ILE A 50 -0.75 -7.20 1.24
N VAL A 51 -1.65 -6.53 1.94
CA VAL A 51 -2.14 -6.91 3.27
C VAL A 51 -3.59 -7.38 3.10
N ASP A 52 -3.80 -8.69 3.19
CA ASP A 52 -5.12 -9.31 3.11
C ASP A 52 -5.68 -9.46 4.53
N VAL A 53 -6.77 -8.76 4.83
CA VAL A 53 -7.45 -8.76 6.15
C VAL A 53 -8.72 -9.60 6.12
N ASP A 54 -8.99 -10.32 7.21
CA ASP A 54 -10.20 -11.17 7.31
C ASP A 54 -11.50 -10.34 7.41
N THR A 55 -11.41 -9.15 8.03
CA THR A 55 -12.52 -8.19 8.16
C THR A 55 -12.02 -6.77 7.86
N PRO A 56 -12.88 -5.87 7.33
CA PRO A 56 -12.49 -4.50 6.98
C PRO A 56 -12.45 -3.57 8.21
N ASP A 57 -11.90 -4.02 9.35
CA ASP A 57 -11.72 -3.20 10.56
C ASP A 57 -10.32 -2.59 10.57
N VAL A 58 -10.11 -1.62 9.69
CA VAL A 58 -8.87 -0.83 9.57
C VAL A 58 -9.18 0.63 9.81
N ARG A 59 -8.42 1.29 10.69
CA ARG A 59 -8.60 2.70 11.07
C ARG A 59 -7.34 3.51 10.85
N PRO A 60 -7.45 4.78 10.44
CA PRO A 60 -6.29 5.65 10.35
C PRO A 60 -5.74 5.95 11.74
N ARG A 61 -4.42 6.12 11.84
CA ARG A 61 -3.72 6.53 13.06
C ARG A 61 -3.01 7.88 12.92
N GLU A 62 -2.99 8.43 11.71
CA GLU A 62 -2.43 9.74 11.38
C GLU A 62 -3.51 10.72 10.90
N ASP A 63 -3.34 11.99 11.23
CA ASP A 63 -4.30 13.06 10.92
C ASP A 63 -4.35 13.37 9.41
N GLU A 64 -3.28 13.05 8.69
CA GLU A 64 -3.16 13.19 7.24
C GLU A 64 -4.10 12.24 6.47
N ILE A 65 -4.52 11.13 7.09
CA ILE A 65 -5.45 10.16 6.50
C ILE A 65 -6.89 10.54 6.87
N LEU A 66 -7.47 11.43 6.06
CA LEU A 66 -8.79 12.03 6.33
C LEU A 66 -9.99 11.08 6.12
N ASP A 67 -9.93 10.19 5.13
CA ASP A 67 -10.98 9.22 4.80
C ASP A 67 -10.36 7.86 4.45
N ALA A 68 -10.39 6.93 5.42
CA ALA A 68 -9.87 5.58 5.26
C ALA A 68 -11.02 4.58 5.11
N GLY A 69 -10.89 3.65 4.17
CA GLY A 69 -11.83 2.54 4.04
C GLY A 69 -11.61 1.67 2.82
N PHE A 70 -12.31 0.54 2.81
CA PHE A 70 -12.29 -0.40 1.68
C PHE A 70 -13.28 0.03 0.60
N ARG A 71 -12.86 -0.06 -0.67
CA ARG A 71 -13.68 0.23 -1.84
C ARG A 71 -13.56 -0.92 -2.84
N PRO A 72 -14.63 -1.21 -3.62
CA PRO A 72 -14.53 -2.18 -4.72
C PRO A 72 -13.44 -1.77 -5.70
N VAL A 73 -12.63 -2.74 -6.13
CA VAL A 73 -11.51 -2.52 -7.05
C VAL A 73 -12.00 -1.91 -8.37
N GLU A 74 -13.16 -2.34 -8.85
CA GLU A 74 -13.77 -1.82 -10.07
C GLU A 74 -14.08 -0.32 -9.95
N SER A 75 -14.50 0.14 -8.78
CA SER A 75 -14.74 1.57 -8.52
C SER A 75 -13.44 2.38 -8.52
N LEU A 76 -12.34 1.80 -8.01
CA LEU A 76 -11.02 2.43 -8.02
C LEU A 76 -10.48 2.54 -9.45
N LEU A 77 -10.60 1.47 -10.24
CA LEU A 77 -10.17 1.43 -11.64
C LEU A 77 -10.96 2.39 -12.54
N GLN A 78 -12.23 2.66 -12.22
CA GLN A 78 -13.03 3.66 -12.94
C GLN A 78 -12.57 5.11 -12.69
N ASN A 79 -11.78 5.37 -11.65
CA ASN A 79 -11.30 6.69 -11.27
C ASN A 79 -9.77 6.77 -11.15
N LEU A 80 -9.02 6.10 -12.04
CA LEU A 80 -7.55 6.10 -12.00
C LEU A 80 -6.93 7.50 -12.04
N ALA A 81 -7.56 8.45 -12.74
CA ALA A 81 -7.09 9.84 -12.83
C ALA A 81 -7.15 10.61 -11.50
N GLY A 82 -7.90 10.12 -10.51
CA GLY A 82 -7.95 10.70 -9.17
C GLY A 82 -6.83 10.23 -8.23
N PHE A 83 -5.98 9.30 -8.68
CA PHE A 83 -4.88 8.76 -7.90
C PHE A 83 -3.54 9.35 -8.33
N GLU A 84 -2.61 9.38 -7.39
CA GLU A 84 -1.21 9.71 -7.66
C GLU A 84 -0.48 8.56 -8.39
N SER A 85 0.74 8.85 -8.87
CA SER A 85 1.48 7.96 -9.77
C SER A 85 1.61 6.53 -9.23
N TRP A 86 2.09 6.36 -7.99
CA TRP A 86 2.33 5.03 -7.41
C TRP A 86 1.04 4.26 -7.16
N SER A 87 0.00 4.91 -6.66
CA SER A 87 -1.32 4.29 -6.45
C SER A 87 -1.94 3.82 -7.77
N ARG A 88 -1.81 4.62 -8.84
CA ARG A 88 -2.23 4.24 -10.20
C ARG A 88 -1.44 3.03 -10.71
N ILE A 89 -0.11 3.03 -10.57
CA ILE A 89 0.75 1.90 -10.96
C ILE A 89 0.32 0.62 -10.24
N CYS A 90 0.09 0.68 -8.93
CA CYS A 90 -0.40 -0.46 -8.15
C CYS A 90 -1.73 -0.99 -8.70
N LEU A 91 -2.72 -0.12 -8.89
CA LEU A 91 -4.05 -0.51 -9.38
C LEU A 91 -3.97 -1.15 -10.78
N GLU A 92 -3.20 -0.57 -11.69
CA GLU A 92 -3.05 -1.08 -13.04
C GLU A 92 -2.30 -2.42 -13.08
N ALA A 93 -1.19 -2.53 -12.36
CA ALA A 93 -0.36 -3.73 -12.36
C ALA A 93 -1.06 -4.93 -11.70
N LEU A 94 -1.83 -4.70 -10.64
CA LEU A 94 -2.45 -5.76 -9.85
C LEU A 94 -3.84 -6.15 -10.35
N PHE A 95 -4.61 -5.21 -10.93
CA PHE A 95 -6.04 -5.42 -11.15
C PHE A 95 -6.58 -5.02 -12.52
N ALA A 96 -5.82 -4.33 -13.38
CA ALA A 96 -6.33 -3.90 -14.69
C ALA A 96 -6.20 -4.98 -15.79
N ARG A 97 -5.60 -6.15 -15.49
CA ARG A 97 -5.52 -7.27 -16.43
C ARG A 97 -6.41 -8.43 -15.97
N PRO A 98 -7.11 -9.11 -16.90
CA PRO A 98 -7.99 -10.24 -16.60
C PRO A 98 -7.24 -11.47 -16.10
#